data_AF-T1FLZ3-F1
#
_entry.id   AF-T1FLZ3-F1
#
_cell.length_a   1.000
_cell.length_b   1.000
_cell.length_c   1.000
_cell.angle_alpha   90.00
_cell.angle_beta   90.00
_cell.angle_gamma   90.00
#
_symmetry.space_group_name_H-M   'P 1'
#
loop_
_entity.id
_entity.type
_entity.pdbx_description
1 polymer ?
#
loop_
_entity_poly.entity_id
_entity_poly.type
_entity_poly.pdbx_seq_one_letter_code
_entity_poly.pdbx_strand_id
1 'polypeptide(L)'
;NFTIKASDSAKEVKGTFGVPTAIKGGKILITKNDSYLQSKPGAKIVDQYEVEFLSREKLLDKVNKNLDIVSVDKDVPVIRINYKSNVPEKASLLVNTLAETYIQDYIENKYRAANTTVDFLKNEIGQANNKLSGAENRIENYRNKENIINIPQETETDLRKISQLKIQKSNLKMNLDAIKNLNDYISEGKDNYLDLAPNFEAFNDLLSTEMVKNMKLLQAEKKELLLTYTPEHEKVKVIDSKIKDLTDYQTESIKNTQRNLQIKYNDIDRDIQIAEQAFIGLPEKEKLLNIMN
;
A
#
# COMPACT_ATOMS: atom_id res chain seq x y z
N ASN A 1 -16.71 -52.18 74.15
CA ASN A 1 -16.17 -50.89 74.61
C ASN A 1 -14.80 -50.70 73.98
N PHE A 2 -14.40 -49.46 73.74
CA PHE A 2 -13.10 -49.11 73.20
C PHE A 2 -12.50 -47.97 74.03
N THR A 3 -11.18 -47.84 73.99
CA THR A 3 -10.45 -46.73 74.58
C THR A 3 -9.70 -46.01 73.47
N ILE A 4 -9.94 -44.70 73.32
CA ILE A 4 -9.18 -43.84 72.39
C ILE A 4 -8.16 -43.05 73.20
N LYS A 5 -6.91 -43.08 72.75
CA LYS A 5 -5.88 -42.13 73.17
C LYS A 5 -5.61 -41.15 72.05
N ALA A 6 -5.65 -39.85 72.35
CA ALA A 6 -5.21 -38.83 71.39
C ALA A 6 -3.69 -38.65 71.53
N SER A 7 -2.95 -38.65 70.43
CA SER A 7 -1.48 -38.61 70.46
C SER A 7 -0.90 -37.34 71.13
N ASP A 8 -1.71 -36.28 71.28
CA ASP A 8 -1.39 -34.98 71.89
C ASP A 8 -1.95 -34.80 73.31
N SER A 9 -2.61 -35.80 73.89
CA SER A 9 -3.21 -35.74 75.23
C SER A 9 -3.11 -37.08 75.97
N ALA A 10 -2.58 -37.05 77.21
CA ALA A 10 -2.50 -38.24 78.07
C ALA A 10 -3.87 -38.74 78.59
N LYS A 11 -4.99 -38.08 78.21
CA LYS A 11 -6.33 -38.49 78.64
C LYS A 11 -6.92 -39.53 77.69
N GLU A 12 -7.17 -40.71 78.23
CA GLU A 12 -7.91 -41.78 77.57
C GLU A 12 -9.42 -41.48 77.58
N VAL A 13 -10.06 -41.56 76.41
CA VAL A 13 -11.50 -41.42 76.25
C VAL A 13 -12.10 -42.81 76.02
N LYS A 14 -12.93 -43.28 76.95
CA LYS A 14 -13.64 -44.55 76.83
C LYS A 14 -14.97 -44.36 76.11
N GLY A 15 -15.29 -45.24 75.16
CA GLY A 15 -16.53 -45.18 74.39
C GLY A 15 -17.09 -46.57 74.08
N THR A 16 -18.31 -46.57 73.54
CA THR A 16 -19.02 -47.78 73.11
C THR A 16 -19.14 -47.77 71.60
N PHE A 17 -18.82 -48.89 70.94
CA PHE A 17 -18.97 -49.03 69.49
C PHE A 17 -20.42 -48.70 69.08
N GLY A 18 -20.59 -47.92 68.02
CA GLY A 18 -21.90 -47.50 67.52
C GLY A 18 -22.49 -46.25 68.20
N VAL A 19 -21.86 -45.71 69.25
CA VAL A 19 -22.32 -44.48 69.93
C VAL A 19 -21.33 -43.33 69.67
N PRO A 20 -21.80 -42.16 69.19
CA PRO A 20 -20.94 -40.99 69.00
C PRO A 20 -20.30 -40.55 70.33
N THR A 21 -18.98 -40.46 70.36
CA THR A 21 -18.21 -40.06 71.53
C THR A 21 -17.54 -38.71 71.28
N ALA A 22 -17.66 -37.79 72.23
CA ALA A 22 -17.07 -36.45 72.12
C ALA A 22 -15.56 -36.50 72.38
N ILE A 23 -14.80 -35.83 71.52
CA ILE A 23 -13.34 -35.67 71.64
C ILE A 23 -12.97 -34.20 71.46
N LYS A 24 -11.73 -33.84 71.79
CA LYS A 24 -11.23 -32.47 71.57
C LYS A 24 -11.24 -32.18 70.06
N GLY A 25 -12.11 -31.27 69.62
CA GLY A 25 -12.24 -30.89 68.20
C GLY A 25 -13.40 -31.54 67.43
N GLY A 26 -14.23 -32.38 68.04
CA GLY A 26 -15.42 -32.93 67.36
C GLY A 26 -16.09 -34.11 68.06
N LYS A 27 -16.92 -34.85 67.31
CA LYS A 27 -17.51 -36.13 67.73
C LYS A 27 -16.98 -37.22 66.80
N ILE A 28 -16.51 -38.33 67.35
CA ILE A 28 -16.11 -39.51 66.57
C ILE A 28 -17.15 -40.61 66.80
N LEU A 29 -17.54 -41.28 65.71
CA LEU A 29 -18.31 -42.51 65.75
C LEU A 29 -17.39 -43.65 65.30
N ILE A 30 -17.15 -44.62 66.18
CA ILE A 30 -16.45 -45.85 65.83
C ILE A 30 -17.49 -46.97 65.70
N THR A 31 -17.63 -47.50 64.50
CA THR A 31 -18.45 -48.69 64.22
C THR A 31 -17.58 -49.89 63.90
N LYS A 32 -18.12 -51.08 64.13
CA LYS A 32 -17.46 -52.32 63.70
C LYS A 32 -17.77 -52.54 62.23
N ASN A 33 -16.78 -53.01 61.48
CA ASN A 33 -17.01 -53.47 60.11
C ASN A 33 -17.50 -54.93 60.16
N ASP A 34 -18.80 -55.11 60.33
CA ASP A 34 -19.42 -56.43 60.52
C ASP A 34 -19.21 -57.34 59.29
N SER A 35 -19.22 -56.78 58.08
CA SER A 35 -18.93 -57.51 56.84
C SER A 35 -17.51 -58.09 56.82
N TYR A 36 -16.51 -57.33 57.31
CA TYR A 36 -15.13 -57.83 57.42
C TYR A 36 -15.01 -58.92 58.48
N LEU A 37 -15.62 -58.72 59.65
CA LEU A 37 -15.57 -59.69 60.75
C LEU A 37 -16.23 -61.03 60.38
N GLN A 38 -17.31 -61.00 59.57
CA GLN A 38 -17.93 -62.20 59.02
C GLN A 38 -17.02 -62.91 57.99
N SER A 39 -16.30 -62.16 57.16
CA SER A 39 -15.40 -62.73 56.14
C SER A 39 -14.14 -63.38 56.71
N LYS A 40 -13.74 -63.05 57.95
CA LYS A 40 -12.58 -63.61 58.64
C LYS A 40 -12.91 -63.99 60.09
N PRO A 41 -13.43 -65.22 60.32
CA PRO A 41 -13.93 -65.68 61.63
C PRO A 41 -12.92 -65.76 62.79
N GLY A 42 -11.67 -65.32 62.60
CA GLY A 42 -10.61 -65.27 63.61
C GLY A 42 -9.99 -63.89 63.81
N ALA A 43 -10.59 -62.82 63.24
CA ALA A 43 -10.08 -61.47 63.39
C ALA A 43 -10.20 -60.98 64.84
N LYS A 44 -9.07 -60.69 65.49
CA LYS A 44 -9.05 -60.13 66.84
C LYS A 44 -9.55 -58.69 66.81
N ILE A 45 -10.53 -58.37 67.65
CA ILE A 45 -10.98 -56.99 67.86
C ILE A 45 -10.05 -56.39 68.92
N VAL A 46 -9.29 -55.38 68.52
CA VAL A 46 -8.47 -54.57 69.43
C VAL A 46 -9.39 -53.57 70.14
N ASP A 47 -9.18 -53.35 71.43
CA ASP A 47 -9.98 -52.48 72.29
C ASP A 47 -9.31 -51.13 72.59
N GLN A 48 -8.05 -50.97 72.19
CA GLN A 48 -7.27 -49.73 72.28
C GLN A 48 -7.02 -49.14 70.90
N TYR A 49 -7.40 -47.88 70.71
CA TYR A 49 -7.22 -47.14 69.47
C TYR A 49 -6.46 -45.84 69.76
N GLU A 50 -5.58 -45.47 68.83
CA GLU A 50 -4.91 -44.17 68.87
C GLU A 50 -5.42 -43.29 67.72
N VAL A 51 -5.71 -42.03 68.03
CA VAL A 51 -6.13 -41.03 67.04
C VAL A 51 -5.15 -39.88 67.05
N GLU A 52 -4.58 -39.60 65.87
CA GLU A 52 -3.64 -38.51 65.67
C GLU A 52 -4.28 -37.42 64.80
N PHE A 53 -4.30 -36.19 65.30
CA PHE A 53 -4.70 -35.01 64.53
C PHE A 53 -3.47 -34.34 63.92
N LEU A 54 -3.29 -34.50 62.61
CA LEU A 54 -2.20 -33.88 61.88
C LEU A 54 -2.57 -32.45 61.48
N SER A 55 -1.69 -31.48 61.77
CA SER A 55 -1.73 -30.16 61.14
C SER A 55 -1.56 -30.27 59.62
N ARG A 56 -2.02 -29.27 58.86
CA ARG A 56 -1.87 -29.25 57.39
C ARG A 56 -0.44 -29.54 56.92
N GLU A 57 0.56 -28.92 57.53
CA GLU A 57 1.98 -29.11 57.17
C GLU A 57 2.42 -30.56 57.39
N LYS A 58 2.20 -31.10 58.60
CA LYS A 58 2.46 -32.53 58.88
C LYS A 58 1.72 -33.49 57.95
N LEU A 59 0.50 -33.15 57.53
CA LEU A 59 -0.27 -33.95 56.57
C LEU A 59 0.40 -33.92 55.19
N LEU A 60 0.82 -32.75 54.71
CA LEU A 60 1.54 -32.59 53.45
C LEU A 60 2.87 -33.35 53.48
N ASP A 61 3.64 -33.24 54.55
CA ASP A 61 4.88 -34.00 54.73
C ASP A 61 4.63 -35.51 54.71
N LYS A 62 3.57 -35.96 55.38
CA LYS A 62 3.16 -37.37 55.37
C LYS A 62 2.76 -37.82 53.97
N VAL A 63 2.05 -36.99 53.21
CA VAL A 63 1.68 -37.29 51.83
C VAL A 63 2.93 -37.35 50.96
N ASN A 64 3.80 -36.33 51.00
CA ASN A 64 5.03 -36.24 50.22
C ASN A 64 5.99 -37.42 50.50
N LYS A 65 6.13 -37.83 51.76
CA LYS A 65 6.97 -39.00 52.12
C LYS A 65 6.46 -40.32 51.56
N ASN A 66 5.15 -40.44 51.35
CA ASN A 66 4.51 -41.68 50.88
C ASN A 66 4.11 -41.62 49.40
N LEU A 67 4.28 -40.47 48.76
CA LEU A 67 4.02 -40.23 47.35
C LEU A 67 5.34 -40.34 46.59
N ASP A 68 5.36 -41.22 45.61
CA ASP A 68 6.49 -41.43 44.71
C ASP A 68 6.01 -41.20 43.28
N ILE A 69 6.64 -40.25 42.59
CA ILE A 69 6.29 -39.87 41.23
C ILE A 69 7.55 -40.06 40.38
N VAL A 70 7.47 -40.99 39.44
CA VAL A 70 8.62 -41.36 38.61
C VAL A 70 8.20 -41.38 37.15
N SER A 71 9.01 -40.78 36.30
CA SER A 71 8.86 -40.94 34.85
C SER A 71 9.31 -42.35 34.47
N VAL A 72 8.47 -43.08 33.72
CA VAL A 72 8.74 -44.48 33.37
C VAL A 72 9.92 -44.58 32.39
N ASP A 73 10.08 -43.57 31.54
CA ASP A 73 11.20 -43.42 30.60
C ASP A 73 11.37 -41.92 30.26
N LYS A 74 12.60 -41.47 29.99
CA LYS A 74 12.87 -40.09 29.56
C LYS A 74 12.28 -39.79 28.18
N ASP A 75 12.14 -40.82 27.34
CA ASP A 75 11.67 -40.69 25.97
C ASP A 75 10.16 -40.99 25.82
N VAL A 76 9.50 -41.45 26.89
CA VAL A 76 8.07 -41.77 26.89
C VAL A 76 7.34 -40.87 27.89
N PRO A 77 6.30 -40.11 27.49
CA PRO A 77 5.57 -39.18 28.37
C PRO A 77 4.59 -39.93 29.29
N VAL A 78 5.06 -40.98 29.97
CA VAL A 78 4.29 -41.76 30.94
C VAL A 78 4.86 -41.53 32.33
N ILE A 79 3.99 -41.05 33.22
CA ILE A 79 4.30 -40.80 34.62
C ILE A 79 3.67 -41.90 35.46
N ARG A 80 4.45 -42.52 36.32
CA ARG A 80 3.95 -43.44 37.35
C ARG A 80 3.77 -42.68 38.64
N ILE A 81 2.55 -42.68 39.15
CA ILE A 81 2.19 -42.12 40.46
C ILE A 81 1.95 -43.30 41.40
N ASN A 82 2.70 -43.38 42.49
CA ASN A 82 2.56 -44.40 43.50
C ASN A 82 2.35 -43.76 44.86
N TYR A 83 1.37 -44.26 45.63
CA TYR A 83 1.09 -43.75 46.96
C TYR A 83 0.87 -44.89 47.95
N LYS A 84 1.66 -44.90 49.03
CA LYS A 84 1.59 -45.94 50.07
C LYS A 84 0.62 -45.52 51.18
N SER A 85 -0.40 -46.34 51.43
CA SER A 85 -1.41 -46.11 52.48
C SER A 85 -1.80 -47.43 53.13
N ASN A 86 -2.11 -47.37 54.43
CA ASN A 86 -2.68 -48.50 55.16
C ASN A 86 -4.18 -48.70 54.85
N VAL A 87 -4.81 -47.71 54.20
CA VAL A 87 -6.21 -47.75 53.76
C VAL A 87 -6.23 -47.74 52.23
N PRO A 88 -6.57 -48.87 51.57
CA PRO A 88 -6.56 -49.00 50.12
C PRO A 88 -7.41 -47.94 49.40
N GLU A 89 -8.61 -47.67 49.92
CA GLU A 89 -9.55 -46.70 49.34
C GLU A 89 -8.98 -45.28 49.36
N LYS A 90 -8.21 -44.94 50.41
CA LYS A 90 -7.54 -43.64 50.51
C LYS A 90 -6.40 -43.52 49.50
N ALA A 91 -5.68 -44.61 49.22
CA ALA A 91 -4.61 -44.58 48.23
C ALA A 91 -5.14 -44.40 46.81
N SER A 92 -6.16 -45.16 46.42
CA SER A 92 -6.75 -45.02 45.08
C SER A 92 -7.37 -43.64 44.88
N LEU A 93 -8.12 -43.14 45.87
CA LEU A 93 -8.74 -41.82 45.79
C LEU A 93 -7.69 -40.71 45.63
N LEU A 94 -6.62 -40.73 46.43
CA LEU A 94 -5.60 -39.69 46.37
C LEU A 94 -4.90 -39.65 45.01
N VAL A 95 -4.48 -40.81 44.50
CA VAL A 95 -3.76 -40.90 43.22
C VAL A 95 -4.67 -40.46 42.06
N ASN A 96 -5.93 -40.90 42.05
CA ASN A 96 -6.88 -40.51 41.00
C ASN A 96 -7.16 -39.01 41.05
N THR A 97 -7.47 -38.45 42.23
CA THR A 97 -7.72 -37.01 42.37
C THR A 97 -6.50 -36.17 42.01
N LEU A 98 -5.29 -36.62 42.34
CA LEU A 98 -4.06 -35.93 41.95
C LEU A 98 -3.87 -35.92 40.43
N ALA A 99 -4.10 -37.05 39.76
CA ALA A 99 -4.02 -37.16 38.31
C ALA A 99 -5.07 -36.27 37.61
N GLU A 100 -6.33 -36.33 38.05
CA GLU A 100 -7.41 -35.50 37.52
C GLU A 100 -7.11 -34.00 37.68
N THR A 101 -6.67 -33.59 38.88
CA THR A 101 -6.32 -32.19 39.17
C THR A 101 -5.17 -31.70 38.28
N TYR A 102 -4.14 -32.53 38.09
CA TYR A 102 -3.02 -32.19 37.22
C TYR A 102 -3.43 -32.06 35.75
N ILE A 103 -4.28 -32.99 35.25
CA ILE A 103 -4.79 -32.92 33.87
C ILE A 103 -5.61 -31.63 33.69
N GLN A 104 -6.46 -31.29 34.65
CA GLN A 104 -7.26 -30.08 34.59
C GLN A 104 -6.39 -28.81 34.57
N ASP A 105 -5.42 -28.71 35.48
CA ASP A 105 -4.49 -27.58 35.54
C ASP A 105 -3.64 -27.46 34.26
N TYR A 106 -3.17 -28.59 33.72
CA TYR A 106 -2.44 -28.62 32.46
C TYR A 106 -3.28 -28.12 31.28
N ILE A 107 -4.55 -28.56 31.19
CA ILE A 107 -5.48 -28.10 30.15
C ILE A 107 -5.73 -26.59 30.29
N GLU A 108 -6.01 -26.10 31.50
CA GLU A 108 -6.28 -24.68 31.74
C GLU A 108 -5.07 -23.82 31.38
N ASN A 109 -3.87 -24.21 31.79
CA ASN A 109 -2.63 -23.50 31.47
C ASN A 109 -2.34 -23.51 29.97
N LYS A 110 -2.59 -24.63 29.27
CA LYS A 110 -2.45 -24.73 27.81
C LYS A 110 -3.42 -23.81 27.08
N TYR A 111 -4.69 -23.76 27.50
CA TYR A 111 -5.68 -22.83 26.93
C TYR A 111 -5.32 -21.37 27.21
N ARG A 112 -4.85 -21.05 28.42
CA ARG A 112 -4.41 -19.69 28.77
C ARG A 112 -3.27 -19.22 27.87
N ALA A 113 -2.24 -20.05 27.69
CA ALA A 113 -1.11 -19.74 26.81
C ALA A 113 -1.53 -19.56 25.33
N ALA A 114 -2.42 -20.43 24.84
CA ALA A 114 -2.96 -20.33 23.48
C ALA A 114 -3.76 -19.02 23.29
N ASN A 115 -4.64 -18.67 24.24
CA ASN A 115 -5.43 -17.45 24.19
C ASN A 115 -4.55 -16.19 24.24
N THR A 116 -3.57 -16.15 25.15
CA THR A 116 -2.61 -15.03 25.20
C THR A 116 -1.86 -14.85 23.88
N THR A 117 -1.48 -15.95 23.23
CA THR A 117 -0.81 -15.90 21.92
C THR A 117 -1.75 -15.37 20.84
N VAL A 118 -3.00 -15.82 20.81
CA VAL A 118 -4.03 -15.34 19.87
C VAL A 118 -4.30 -13.85 20.07
N ASP A 119 -4.44 -13.40 21.32
CA ASP A 119 -4.70 -12.00 21.64
C ASP A 119 -3.51 -11.10 21.28
N PHE A 120 -2.28 -11.57 21.53
CA PHE A 120 -1.07 -10.90 21.07
C PHE A 120 -1.06 -10.74 19.55
N LEU A 121 -1.31 -11.82 18.80
CA LEU A 121 -1.36 -11.78 17.33
C LEU A 121 -2.47 -10.86 16.81
N LYS A 122 -3.66 -10.88 17.41
CA LYS A 122 -4.75 -9.96 17.04
C LYS A 122 -4.34 -8.50 17.25
N ASN A 123 -3.66 -8.20 18.35
CA ASN A 123 -3.19 -6.86 18.64
C ASN A 123 -2.10 -6.41 17.66
N GLU A 124 -1.16 -7.28 17.30
CA GLU A 124 -0.12 -6.98 16.31
C GLU A 124 -0.72 -6.74 14.91
N ILE A 125 -1.68 -7.57 14.48
CA ILE A 125 -2.41 -7.38 13.22
C ILE A 125 -3.16 -6.05 13.22
N GLY A 126 -3.86 -5.73 14.32
CA GLY A 126 -4.57 -4.46 14.47
C GLY A 126 -3.63 -3.25 14.38
N GLN A 127 -2.49 -3.30 15.06
CA GLN A 127 -1.47 -2.25 14.99
C GLN A 127 -0.87 -2.11 13.60
N ALA A 128 -0.55 -3.22 12.93
CA ALA A 128 -0.03 -3.22 11.56
C ALA A 128 -1.04 -2.60 10.58
N ASN A 129 -2.32 -2.98 10.67
CA ASN A 129 -3.40 -2.40 9.85
C ASN A 129 -3.57 -0.90 10.11
N ASN A 130 -3.53 -0.46 11.38
CA ASN A 130 -3.62 0.96 11.71
C ASN A 130 -2.41 1.76 11.16
N LYS A 131 -1.21 1.20 11.23
CA LYS A 131 0.00 1.81 10.63
C LYS A 131 -0.11 1.88 9.11
N LEU A 132 -0.58 0.80 8.47
CA LEU A 132 -0.79 0.76 7.02
C LEU A 132 -1.83 1.79 6.59
N SER A 133 -3.02 1.77 7.20
CA SER A 133 -4.08 2.73 6.90
C SER A 133 -3.63 4.18 7.18
N GLY A 134 -2.83 4.41 8.23
CA GLY A 134 -2.22 5.70 8.49
C GLY A 134 -1.22 6.13 7.41
N ALA A 135 -0.44 5.21 6.86
CA ALA A 135 0.48 5.46 5.75
C ALA A 135 -0.28 5.72 4.44
N GLU A 136 -1.28 4.90 4.12
CA GLU A 136 -2.16 5.07 2.96
C GLU A 136 -2.87 6.42 2.98
N ASN A 137 -3.48 6.80 4.11
CA ASN A 137 -4.10 8.12 4.28
C ASN A 137 -3.09 9.26 4.12
N ARG A 138 -1.84 9.10 4.55
CA ARG A 138 -0.79 10.12 4.34
C ARG A 138 -0.43 10.24 2.86
N ILE A 139 -0.31 9.11 2.16
CA ILE A 139 -0.08 9.08 0.71
C ILE A 139 -1.24 9.74 -0.03
N GLU A 140 -2.47 9.38 0.30
CA GLU A 140 -3.67 9.95 -0.31
C GLU A 140 -3.78 11.45 -0.06
N ASN A 141 -3.63 11.91 1.19
CA ASN A 141 -3.67 13.33 1.52
C ASN A 141 -2.56 14.12 0.82
N TYR A 142 -1.37 13.53 0.69
CA TYR A 142 -0.27 14.15 -0.06
C TYR A 142 -0.60 14.24 -1.55
N ARG A 143 -1.12 13.16 -2.16
CA ARG A 143 -1.57 13.16 -3.56
C ARG A 143 -2.65 14.21 -3.80
N ASN A 144 -3.64 14.31 -2.91
CA ASN A 144 -4.72 15.30 -2.99
C ASN A 144 -4.19 16.73 -2.83
N LYS A 145 -3.30 16.99 -1.85
CA LYS A 145 -2.72 18.32 -1.62
C LYS A 145 -1.90 18.80 -2.80
N GLU A 146 -1.11 17.92 -3.40
CA GLU A 146 -0.21 18.25 -4.51
C GLU A 146 -0.88 18.06 -5.89
N ASN A 147 -2.19 17.74 -5.93
CA ASN A 147 -2.97 17.43 -7.14
C ASN A 147 -2.30 16.38 -8.05
N ILE A 148 -1.68 15.37 -7.44
CA ILE A 148 -0.97 14.30 -8.13
C ILE A 148 -1.99 13.26 -8.59
N ILE A 149 -2.49 13.41 -9.81
CA ILE A 149 -3.35 12.43 -10.49
C ILE A 149 -2.57 11.93 -11.72
N ASN A 150 -2.29 10.62 -11.75
CA ASN A 150 -1.78 9.88 -12.91
C ASN A 150 -0.68 10.59 -13.74
N ILE A 151 0.39 11.03 -13.06
CA ILE A 151 1.52 11.76 -13.66
C ILE A 151 2.03 11.16 -14.99
N PRO A 152 2.21 9.83 -15.15
CA PRO A 152 2.79 9.28 -16.38
C PRO A 152 1.92 9.54 -17.62
N GLN A 153 0.58 9.41 -17.50
CA GLN A 153 -0.34 9.59 -18.63
C GLN A 153 -0.54 11.05 -19.00
N GLU A 154 -0.64 11.94 -18.00
CA GLU A 154 -0.71 13.39 -18.23
C GLU A 154 0.59 13.90 -18.86
N THR A 155 1.75 13.46 -18.33
CA THR A 155 3.08 13.80 -18.86
C THR A 155 3.22 13.38 -20.32
N GLU A 156 2.82 12.15 -20.67
CA GLU A 156 2.89 11.69 -22.07
C GLU A 156 1.99 12.53 -22.99
N THR A 157 0.77 12.84 -22.54
CA THR A 157 -0.19 13.66 -23.29
C THR A 157 0.35 15.07 -23.55
N ASP A 158 0.92 15.70 -22.52
CA ASP A 158 1.48 17.04 -22.63
C ASP A 158 2.76 17.06 -23.48
N LEU A 159 3.62 16.04 -23.39
CA LEU A 159 4.80 15.90 -24.27
C LEU A 159 4.39 15.76 -25.75
N ARG A 160 3.33 15.00 -26.04
CA ARG A 160 2.76 14.89 -27.39
C ARG A 160 2.26 16.25 -27.87
N LYS A 161 1.58 17.02 -27.02
CA LYS A 161 1.11 18.38 -27.35
C LYS A 161 2.28 19.32 -27.66
N ILE A 162 3.34 19.31 -26.84
CA ILE A 162 4.57 20.09 -27.11
C ILE A 162 5.19 19.69 -28.45
N SER A 163 5.30 18.39 -28.73
CA SER A 163 5.83 17.90 -29.99
C SER A 163 5.00 18.41 -31.19
N GLN A 164 3.68 18.39 -31.08
CA GLN A 164 2.79 18.93 -32.12
C GLN A 164 2.98 20.43 -32.31
N LEU A 165 3.06 21.21 -31.23
CA LEU A 165 3.33 22.65 -31.30
C LEU A 165 4.69 22.95 -31.94
N LYS A 166 5.74 22.19 -31.60
CA LYS A 166 7.08 22.33 -32.22
C LYS A 166 7.06 22.04 -33.72
N ILE A 167 6.30 21.04 -34.16
CA ILE A 167 6.10 20.76 -35.59
C ILE A 167 5.40 21.96 -36.27
N GLN A 168 4.32 22.48 -35.66
CA GLN A 168 3.62 23.65 -36.20
C GLN A 168 4.52 24.89 -36.27
N LYS A 169 5.33 25.14 -35.22
CA LYS A 169 6.33 26.22 -35.18
C LYS A 169 7.37 26.07 -36.31
N SER A 170 7.86 24.86 -36.54
CA SER A 170 8.80 24.57 -37.64
C SER A 170 8.18 24.88 -39.00
N ASN A 171 6.93 24.45 -39.23
CA ASN A 171 6.22 24.76 -40.48
C ASN A 171 6.01 26.27 -40.68
N LEU A 172 5.64 27.00 -39.61
CA LEU A 172 5.53 28.46 -39.67
C LEU A 172 6.88 29.13 -39.95
N LYS A 173 7.97 28.63 -39.38
CA LYS A 173 9.32 29.14 -39.66
C LYS A 173 9.69 28.96 -41.12
N MET A 174 9.43 27.80 -41.70
CA MET A 174 9.66 27.53 -43.12
C MET A 174 8.83 28.49 -44.00
N ASN A 175 7.56 28.73 -43.66
CA ASN A 175 6.72 29.67 -44.39
C ASN A 175 7.21 31.12 -44.26
N LEU A 176 7.68 31.54 -43.08
CA LEU A 176 8.28 32.86 -42.86
C LEU A 176 9.55 33.05 -43.70
N ASP A 177 10.41 32.04 -43.76
CA ASP A 177 11.63 32.08 -44.57
C ASP A 177 11.31 32.14 -46.07
N ALA A 178 10.32 31.38 -46.52
CA ALA A 178 9.85 31.43 -47.90
C ALA A 178 9.30 32.83 -48.27
N ILE A 179 8.46 33.42 -47.42
CA ILE A 179 7.94 34.77 -47.61
C ILE A 179 9.04 35.83 -47.59
N LYS A 180 10.01 35.71 -46.67
CA LYS A 180 11.13 36.65 -46.61
C LYS A 180 11.94 36.62 -47.90
N ASN A 181 12.30 35.43 -48.37
CA ASN A 181 13.02 35.28 -49.65
C ASN A 181 12.21 35.85 -50.83
N LEU A 182 10.89 35.71 -50.82
CA LEU A 182 10.02 36.31 -51.83
C LEU A 182 10.02 37.83 -51.76
N ASN A 183 9.89 38.40 -50.55
CA ASN A 183 9.94 39.84 -50.35
C ASN A 183 11.28 40.43 -50.79
N ASP A 184 12.38 39.77 -50.46
CA ASP A 184 13.73 40.18 -50.85
C ASP A 184 13.87 40.15 -52.39
N TYR A 185 13.38 39.09 -53.05
CA TYR A 185 13.40 38.98 -54.52
C TYR A 185 12.61 40.10 -55.21
N ILE A 186 11.41 40.44 -54.72
CA ILE A 186 10.56 41.50 -55.29
C ILE A 186 11.16 42.89 -55.01
N SER A 187 11.70 43.09 -53.81
CA SER A 187 12.28 44.36 -53.38
C SER A 187 13.59 44.70 -54.10
N GLU A 188 14.34 43.68 -54.55
CA GLU A 188 15.55 43.85 -55.36
C GLU A 188 15.28 44.30 -56.80
N GLY A 189 14.01 44.50 -57.20
CA GLY A 189 13.67 45.20 -58.43
C GLY A 189 14.13 44.48 -59.70
N LYS A 190 14.20 43.14 -59.67
CA LYS A 190 14.41 42.39 -60.91
C LYS A 190 13.15 42.48 -61.75
N ASP A 191 13.18 43.39 -62.72
CA ASP A 191 12.18 43.55 -63.78
C ASP A 191 11.88 42.26 -64.58
N ASN A 192 12.61 41.16 -64.34
CA ASN A 192 12.35 39.84 -64.90
C ASN A 192 11.61 38.93 -63.87
N TYR A 193 10.29 39.06 -63.81
CA TYR A 193 9.44 38.02 -63.18
C TYR A 193 9.41 36.71 -64.00
N LEU A 194 9.91 36.74 -65.23
CA LEU A 194 10.10 35.56 -66.07
C LEU A 194 11.18 34.61 -65.53
N ASP A 195 12.16 35.13 -64.79
CA ASP A 195 13.26 34.37 -64.21
C ASP A 195 13.01 33.92 -62.76
N LEU A 196 11.79 34.15 -62.23
CA LEU A 196 11.43 33.76 -60.87
C LEU A 196 11.62 32.26 -60.67
N ALA A 197 12.57 31.93 -59.79
CA ALA A 197 13.05 30.57 -59.57
C ALA A 197 11.96 29.62 -59.03
N PRO A 198 12.11 28.29 -59.23
CA PRO A 198 11.17 27.24 -58.82
C PRO A 198 10.75 27.23 -57.34
N ASN A 199 11.50 27.86 -56.45
CA ASN A 199 11.28 27.82 -55.00
C ASN A 199 9.95 28.47 -54.53
N PHE A 200 9.22 29.15 -55.42
CA PHE A 200 7.88 29.66 -55.13
C PHE A 200 6.88 28.53 -54.82
N GLU A 201 7.07 27.32 -55.37
CA GLU A 201 6.20 26.16 -55.10
C GLU A 201 6.22 25.71 -53.63
N ALA A 202 7.22 26.09 -52.84
CA ALA A 202 7.27 25.78 -51.41
C ALA A 202 6.26 26.59 -50.58
N PHE A 203 5.78 27.72 -51.10
CA PHE A 203 4.78 28.56 -50.45
C PHE A 203 3.39 28.27 -51.04
N ASN A 204 2.65 27.37 -50.38
CA ASN A 204 1.30 26.91 -50.79
C ASN A 204 0.20 27.97 -50.55
N ASP A 205 0.39 29.21 -51.00
CA ASP A 205 -0.68 30.22 -51.01
C ASP A 205 -1.24 30.40 -52.42
N LEU A 206 -2.54 30.11 -52.55
CA LEU A 206 -3.27 30.18 -53.81
C LEU A 206 -3.31 31.63 -54.36
N LEU A 207 -3.45 32.61 -53.48
CA LEU A 207 -3.50 34.02 -53.88
C LEU A 207 -2.16 34.47 -54.47
N SER A 208 -1.07 34.18 -53.77
CA SER A 208 0.28 34.51 -54.23
C SER A 208 0.61 33.85 -55.58
N THR A 209 0.17 32.60 -55.79
CA THR A 209 0.35 31.87 -57.06
C THR A 209 -0.37 32.55 -58.23
N GLU A 210 -1.63 32.95 -58.02
CA GLU A 210 -2.40 33.64 -59.07
C GLU A 210 -1.82 35.02 -59.39
N MET A 211 -1.30 35.72 -58.38
CA MET A 211 -0.65 37.02 -58.57
C MET A 211 0.64 36.91 -59.39
N VAL A 212 1.48 35.90 -59.13
CA VAL A 212 2.70 35.64 -59.93
C VAL A 212 2.34 35.30 -61.37
N LYS A 213 1.29 34.50 -61.59
CA LYS A 213 0.81 34.17 -62.95
C LYS A 213 0.36 35.42 -63.70
N ASN A 214 -0.45 36.28 -63.08
CA ASN A 214 -0.90 37.54 -63.69
C ASN A 214 0.26 38.49 -63.98
N MET A 215 1.26 38.56 -63.09
CA MET A 215 2.45 39.34 -63.33
C MET A 215 3.23 38.84 -64.56
N LYS A 216 3.40 37.52 -64.70
CA LYS A 216 4.06 36.92 -65.87
C LYS A 216 3.33 37.26 -67.18
N LEU A 217 2.00 37.23 -67.17
CA LEU A 217 1.19 37.59 -68.35
C LEU A 217 1.37 39.07 -68.74
N LEU A 218 1.31 39.99 -67.78
CA LEU A 218 1.50 41.42 -68.03
C LEU A 218 2.93 41.73 -68.53
N GLN A 219 3.95 41.05 -67.99
CA GLN A 219 5.32 41.22 -68.48
C GLN A 219 5.51 40.67 -69.89
N ALA A 220 4.88 39.55 -70.22
CA ALA A 220 4.91 39.02 -71.59
C ALA A 220 4.23 39.98 -72.57
N GLU A 221 3.08 40.54 -72.21
CA GLU A 221 2.35 41.54 -73.01
C GLU A 221 3.19 42.81 -73.20
N LYS A 222 3.84 43.31 -72.14
CA LYS A 222 4.78 44.45 -72.23
C LYS A 222 5.90 44.17 -73.23
N LYS A 223 6.51 42.98 -73.13
CA LYS A 223 7.60 42.56 -74.02
C LYS A 223 7.16 42.52 -75.48
N GLU A 224 5.95 42.05 -75.76
CA GLU A 224 5.36 42.03 -77.10
C GLU A 224 5.10 43.44 -77.63
N LEU A 225 4.50 44.32 -76.83
CA LEU A 225 4.24 45.71 -77.20
C LEU A 225 5.53 46.47 -77.54
N LEU A 226 6.61 46.23 -76.78
CA LEU A 226 7.92 46.86 -77.01
C LEU A 226 8.61 46.39 -78.31
N LEU A 227 8.13 45.34 -78.97
CA LEU A 227 8.61 44.97 -80.31
C LEU A 227 8.12 45.94 -81.39
N THR A 228 7.00 46.63 -81.15
CA THR A 228 6.31 47.48 -82.13
C THR A 228 6.23 48.94 -81.71
N TYR A 229 6.20 49.21 -80.41
CA TYR A 229 6.00 50.53 -79.83
C TYR A 229 7.19 50.95 -78.96
N THR A 230 7.38 52.26 -78.80
CA THR A 230 8.36 52.81 -77.86
C THR A 230 7.86 52.71 -76.41
N PRO A 231 8.76 52.74 -75.41
CA PRO A 231 8.37 52.77 -73.99
C PRO A 231 7.41 53.90 -73.63
N GLU A 232 7.47 55.03 -74.34
CA GLU A 232 6.61 56.20 -74.09
C GLU A 232 5.21 56.10 -74.69
N HIS A 233 4.94 55.10 -75.52
CA HIS A 233 3.64 54.92 -76.16
C HIS A 233 2.55 54.58 -75.14
N GLU A 234 1.35 55.15 -75.30
CA GLU A 234 0.24 55.03 -74.34
C GLU A 234 -0.07 53.58 -73.96
N LYS A 235 -0.09 52.67 -74.95
CA LYS A 235 -0.31 51.23 -74.72
C LYS A 235 0.72 50.60 -73.77
N VAL A 236 1.98 51.01 -73.84
CA VAL A 236 3.05 50.51 -72.96
C VAL A 236 2.88 51.08 -71.55
N LYS A 237 2.57 52.39 -71.44
CA LYS A 237 2.30 53.05 -70.15
C LYS A 237 1.13 52.44 -69.39
N VAL A 238 0.07 52.03 -70.09
CA VAL A 238 -1.07 51.34 -69.47
C VAL A 238 -0.63 50.01 -68.85
N ILE A 239 0.22 49.23 -69.53
CA ILE A 239 0.74 47.97 -68.99
C ILE A 239 1.70 48.23 -67.83
N ASP A 240 2.56 49.25 -67.92
CA ASP A 240 3.43 49.66 -66.81
C ASP A 240 2.64 50.06 -65.57
N SER A 241 1.54 50.80 -65.73
CA SER A 241 0.65 51.12 -64.60
C SER A 241 0.06 49.86 -63.99
N LYS A 242 -0.44 48.91 -64.80
CA LYS A 242 -0.99 47.64 -64.29
C LYS A 242 0.06 46.80 -63.55
N ILE A 243 1.29 46.74 -64.07
CA ILE A 243 2.42 46.05 -63.42
C ILE A 243 2.72 46.71 -62.08
N LYS A 244 2.78 48.06 -62.04
CA LYS A 244 3.02 48.81 -60.82
C LYS A 244 1.93 48.55 -59.78
N ASP A 245 0.66 48.67 -60.15
CA ASP A 245 -0.48 48.45 -59.25
C ASP A 245 -0.47 47.03 -58.68
N LEU A 246 -0.17 46.03 -59.52
CA LEU A 246 -0.05 44.64 -59.09
C LEU A 246 1.15 44.41 -58.15
N THR A 247 2.27 45.08 -58.40
CA THR A 247 3.48 45.03 -57.55
C THR A 247 3.24 45.65 -56.19
N ASP A 248 2.59 46.83 -56.15
CA ASP A 248 2.25 47.53 -54.92
C ASP A 248 1.30 46.68 -54.07
N TYR A 249 0.26 46.10 -54.69
CA TYR A 249 -0.66 45.18 -54.03
C TYR A 249 0.03 43.89 -53.54
N GLN A 250 0.93 43.30 -54.35
CA GLN A 250 1.69 42.10 -53.97
C GLN A 250 2.60 42.36 -52.77
N THR A 251 3.31 43.48 -52.77
CA THR A 251 4.22 43.88 -51.69
C THR A 251 3.46 44.05 -50.38
N GLU A 252 2.31 44.72 -50.41
CA GLU A 252 1.47 44.91 -49.23
C GLU A 252 0.88 43.58 -48.74
N SER A 253 0.41 42.72 -49.65
CA SER A 253 -0.09 41.39 -49.33
C SER A 253 0.97 40.51 -48.65
N ILE A 254 2.20 40.52 -49.18
CA ILE A 254 3.35 39.78 -48.62
C ILE A 254 3.69 40.29 -47.23
N LYS A 255 3.79 41.62 -47.03
CA LYS A 255 4.04 42.22 -45.71
C LYS A 255 2.97 41.83 -44.69
N ASN A 256 1.70 41.86 -45.09
CA ASN A 256 0.59 41.48 -44.23
C ASN A 256 0.62 39.99 -43.88
N THR A 257 0.91 39.13 -44.86
CA THR A 257 1.06 37.69 -44.62
C THR A 257 2.26 37.38 -43.73
N GLN A 258 3.41 38.03 -43.96
CA GLN A 258 4.59 37.92 -43.11
C GLN A 258 4.26 38.31 -41.66
N ARG A 259 3.59 39.45 -41.46
CA ARG A 259 3.16 39.89 -40.13
C ARG A 259 2.25 38.86 -39.46
N ASN A 260 1.27 38.32 -40.19
CA ASN A 260 0.34 37.31 -39.68
C ASN A 260 1.05 36.01 -39.30
N LEU A 261 1.98 35.53 -40.12
CA LEU A 261 2.79 34.35 -39.82
C LEU A 261 3.70 34.59 -38.61
N GLN A 262 4.27 35.79 -38.48
CA GLN A 262 5.14 36.14 -37.36
C GLN A 262 4.36 36.18 -36.04
N ILE A 263 3.13 36.71 -36.05
CA ILE A 263 2.24 36.69 -34.89
C ILE A 263 1.97 35.24 -34.49
N LYS A 264 1.51 34.39 -35.42
CA LYS A 264 1.26 32.96 -35.15
C LYS A 264 2.51 32.23 -34.64
N TYR A 265 3.68 32.54 -35.19
CA TYR A 265 4.94 31.96 -34.74
C TYR A 265 5.26 32.34 -33.29
N ASN A 266 5.08 33.61 -32.93
CA ASN A 266 5.31 34.10 -31.58
C ASN A 266 4.29 33.54 -30.57
N ASP A 267 3.03 33.37 -31.00
CA ASP A 267 1.98 32.77 -30.17
C ASP A 267 2.29 31.30 -29.88
N ILE A 268 2.65 30.51 -30.90
CA ILE A 268 3.05 29.11 -30.70
C ILE A 268 4.33 29.00 -29.86
N ASP A 269 5.30 29.89 -30.03
CA ASP A 269 6.50 29.91 -29.19
C ASP A 269 6.17 30.15 -27.72
N ARG A 270 5.24 31.08 -27.44
CA ARG A 270 4.73 31.33 -26.09
C ARG A 270 3.99 30.11 -25.53
N ASP A 271 3.13 29.48 -26.33
CA ASP A 271 2.39 28.28 -25.91
C ASP A 271 3.33 27.11 -25.58
N ILE A 272 4.42 26.95 -26.35
CA ILE A 272 5.47 25.96 -26.05
C ILE A 272 6.15 26.29 -24.72
N GLN A 273 6.54 27.55 -24.48
CA GLN A 273 7.20 27.93 -23.23
C GLN A 273 6.28 27.73 -22.02
N ILE A 274 5.00 28.07 -22.12
CA ILE A 274 4.00 27.85 -21.07
C ILE A 274 3.84 26.35 -20.82
N ALA A 275 3.73 25.55 -21.88
CA ALA A 275 3.61 24.10 -21.77
C ALA A 275 4.87 23.49 -21.14
N GLU A 276 6.07 23.90 -21.53
CA GLU A 276 7.34 23.43 -20.96
C GLU A 276 7.53 23.84 -19.49
N GLN A 277 7.01 25.00 -19.07
CA GLN A 277 7.03 25.40 -17.66
C GLN A 277 6.24 24.45 -16.76
N ALA A 278 5.16 23.83 -17.27
CA ALA A 278 4.41 22.82 -16.52
C ALA A 278 5.25 21.57 -16.18
N PHE A 279 6.37 21.35 -16.91
CA PHE A 279 7.30 20.25 -16.65
C PHE A 279 8.42 20.58 -15.66
N ILE A 280 8.57 21.85 -15.28
CA ILE A 280 9.57 22.25 -14.29
C ILE A 280 9.14 21.69 -12.92
N GLY A 281 9.91 20.71 -12.41
CA GLY A 281 9.63 20.02 -11.15
C GLY A 281 8.99 18.63 -11.28
N LEU A 282 8.66 18.18 -12.49
CA LEU A 282 8.19 16.80 -12.73
C LEU A 282 9.16 15.72 -12.23
N PRO A 283 10.49 15.81 -12.48
CA PRO A 283 11.44 14.82 -11.98
C PRO A 283 11.44 14.70 -10.45
N GLU A 284 11.20 15.82 -9.76
CA GLU A 284 11.13 15.85 -8.30
C GLU A 284 9.83 15.22 -7.79
N LYS A 285 8.70 15.48 -8.46
CA LYS A 285 7.41 14.84 -8.20
C LYS A 285 7.43 13.33 -8.48
N GLU A 286 8.05 12.88 -9.57
CA GLU A 286 8.23 11.45 -9.88
C GLU A 286 9.13 10.76 -8.85
N LYS A 287 10.23 11.40 -8.45
CA LYS A 287 11.13 10.87 -7.43
C LYS A 287 10.42 10.70 -6.09
N LEU A 288 9.62 11.68 -5.67
CA LEU A 288 8.85 11.62 -4.43
C LEU A 288 7.80 10.51 -4.47
N LEU A 289 7.09 10.33 -5.58
CA LEU A 289 6.16 9.20 -5.78
C LEU A 289 6.85 7.84 -5.66
N ASN A 290 8.03 7.68 -6.27
CA ASN A 290 8.79 6.43 -6.19
C ASN A 290 9.34 6.13 -4.79
N ILE A 291 9.54 7.14 -3.94
CA ILE A 291 9.92 6.94 -2.54
C ILE A 291 8.71 6.51 -1.68
N MET A 292 7.49 6.81 -2.13
CA MET A 292 6.25 6.55 -1.39
C MET A 292 5.60 5.19 -1.73
N ASN A 293 5.96 4.57 -2.86
CA ASN A 293 5.54 3.23 -3.28
C ASN A 293 6.52 2.16 -2.80
#